data_AF-A0A7C0U3K6-F1
#
_entry.id   AF-A0A7C0U3K6-F1
#
_cell.length_a   1.000
_cell.length_b   1.000
_cell.length_c   1.000
_cell.angle_alpha   90.00
_cell.angle_beta   90.00
_cell.angle_gamma   90.00
#
_symmetry.space_group_name_H-M   'P 1'
#
loop_
_entity.id
_entity.type
_entity.pdbx_description
1 polymer ?
#
loop_
_entity_poly.entity_id
_entity_poly.type
_entity_poly.pdbx_seq_one_letter_code
_entity_poly.pdbx_strand_id
1 'polypeptide(L)'
;MPASHCTTTDIIRSAEETLKTAEQGLEDLIKGPPERKLSGLRNLIVFGRAVTNVLQNLRSIESDFDAWYERYREEMKNAPLMRYFYKLRSKILKEGLLETVTILI
;
A
#
# COMPACT_ATOMS: atom_id res chain seq x y z
N MET A 1 -13.03 24.69 -16.08
CA MET A 1 -11.73 24.00 -16.16
C MET A 1 -11.94 22.73 -16.97
N PRO A 2 -11.13 22.44 -18.00
CA PRO A 2 -11.29 21.17 -18.71
C PRO A 2 -10.96 20.04 -17.73
N ALA A 3 -11.77 18.97 -17.75
CA ALA A 3 -11.50 17.78 -16.96
C ALA A 3 -10.14 17.23 -17.39
N SER A 4 -9.18 17.19 -16.47
CA SER A 4 -7.89 16.55 -16.72
C SER A 4 -8.14 15.06 -16.96
N HIS A 5 -8.06 14.62 -18.21
CA HIS A 5 -8.13 13.20 -18.53
C HIS A 5 -6.85 12.53 -18.00
N CYS A 6 -6.99 11.78 -16.91
CA CYS A 6 -5.89 10.98 -16.37
C CYS A 6 -5.54 9.89 -17.38
N THR A 7 -4.26 9.75 -17.74
CA THR A 7 -3.80 8.70 -18.66
C THR A 7 -3.30 7.48 -17.89
N THR A 8 -3.19 6.35 -18.58
CA THR A 8 -2.55 5.12 -18.06
C THR A 8 -1.17 5.41 -17.48
N THR A 9 -0.36 6.20 -18.19
CA THR A 9 0.98 6.61 -17.75
C THR A 9 0.94 7.42 -16.46
N ASP A 10 -0.04 8.31 -16.29
CA ASP A 10 -0.17 9.10 -15.06
C ASP A 10 -0.52 8.22 -13.87
N ILE A 11 -1.42 7.24 -14.04
CA ILE A 11 -1.77 6.28 -12.97
C ILE A 11 -0.59 5.40 -12.60
N ILE A 12 0.17 4.91 -13.58
CA ILE A 12 1.39 4.11 -13.33
C ILE A 12 2.41 4.95 -12.56
N ARG A 13 2.68 6.19 -12.98
CA ARG A 13 3.59 7.10 -12.27
C ARG A 13 3.15 7.33 -10.82
N SER A 14 1.87 7.59 -10.58
CA SER A 14 1.34 7.74 -9.23
C SER A 14 1.46 6.46 -8.40
N ALA A 15 1.29 5.28 -9.00
CA ALA A 15 1.49 4.00 -8.32
C ALA A 15 2.95 3.80 -7.92
N GLU A 16 3.90 4.14 -8.79
CA GLU A 16 5.34 4.09 -8.52
C GLU A 16 5.77 5.05 -7.41
N GLU A 17 5.27 6.29 -7.40
CA GLU A 17 5.53 7.26 -6.34
C GLU A 17 4.97 6.78 -4.98
N THR A 18 3.77 6.18 -5.01
CA THR A 18 3.17 5.56 -3.83
C THR A 18 3.99 4.37 -3.34
N LEU A 19 4.52 3.56 -4.27
CA LEU A 19 5.38 2.42 -3.95
C LEU A 19 6.68 2.88 -3.28
N LYS A 20 7.34 3.91 -3.81
CA LYS A 20 8.54 4.51 -3.20
C LYS A 20 8.31 4.93 -1.75
N THR A 21 7.11 5.45 -1.44
CA THR A 21 6.76 5.81 -0.06
C THR A 21 6.63 4.59 0.84
N ALA A 22 6.05 3.49 0.34
CA ALA A 22 5.98 2.22 1.08
C ALA A 22 7.38 1.61 1.29
N GLU A 23 8.24 1.66 0.27
CA GLU A 23 9.63 1.21 0.33
C GLU A 23 10.45 2.00 1.34
N GLN A 24 10.31 3.34 1.37
CA GLN A 24 10.94 4.16 2.41
C GLN A 24 10.44 3.80 3.81
N GLY A 25 9.15 3.48 3.96
CA GLY A 25 8.60 2.99 5.22
C GLY A 25 9.24 1.67 5.67
N LEU A 26 9.47 0.75 4.73
CA LEU A 26 10.18 -0.50 5.00
C LEU A 26 11.63 -0.26 5.40
N GLU A 27 12.33 0.64 4.71
CA GLU A 27 13.70 0.99 5.03
C GLU A 27 13.82 1.61 6.43
N ASP A 28 12.94 2.55 6.77
CA ASP A 28 12.86 3.16 8.10
C ASP A 28 12.58 2.13 9.19
N LEU A 29 11.73 1.14 8.91
CA LEU A 29 11.42 0.06 9.84
C LEU A 29 12.63 -0.85 10.08
N ILE A 30 13.35 -1.23 9.03
CA ILE A 30 14.46 -2.19 9.12
C ILE A 30 15.72 -1.49 9.63
N LYS A 31 16.14 -0.42 8.96
CA LYS A 31 17.45 0.23 9.11
C LYS A 31 17.38 1.58 9.84
N GLY A 32 16.19 2.18 9.93
CA GLY A 32 16.03 3.48 10.59
C GLY A 32 16.31 3.44 12.09
N PRO A 33 16.62 4.60 12.69
CA PRO A 33 16.78 4.72 14.14
C PRO A 33 15.47 4.40 14.88
N PRO A 34 15.51 4.07 16.19
CA PRO A 34 14.33 3.61 16.94
C PRO A 34 13.08 4.48 16.79
N GLU A 35 13.24 5.80 16.77
CA GLU A 35 12.16 6.79 16.63
C GLU A 35 11.46 6.75 15.26
N ARG A 36 12.12 6.21 14.22
CA ARG A 36 11.55 6.06 12.87
C ARG A 36 10.89 4.71 12.65
N LYS A 37 11.11 3.71 13.50
CA LYS A 37 10.59 2.36 13.24
C LYS A 37 9.07 2.32 13.21
N LEU A 38 8.41 2.99 14.15
CA LEU A 38 6.95 3.00 14.22
C LEU A 38 6.32 3.74 13.02
N SER A 39 6.87 4.89 12.64
CA SER A 39 6.40 5.63 11.46
C SER A 39 6.70 4.87 10.17
N GLY A 40 7.85 4.20 10.08
CA GLY A 40 8.21 3.31 8.97
C GLY A 40 7.21 2.18 8.78
N LEU A 41 6.85 1.47 9.88
CA LEU A 41 5.82 0.43 9.85
C LEU A 41 4.46 0.97 9.38
N ARG A 42 4.03 2.13 9.91
CA ARG A 42 2.77 2.76 9.49
C ARG A 42 2.78 3.09 7.99
N ASN A 43 3.87 3.69 7.51
CA ASN A 43 4.02 4.06 6.11
C ASN A 43 3.98 2.84 5.20
N LEU A 44 4.73 1.79 5.53
CA LEU A 44 4.72 0.53 4.78
C LEU A 44 3.30 -0.03 4.64
N ILE A 45 2.55 -0.13 5.75
CA ILE A 45 1.22 -0.76 5.77
C ILE A 45 0.19 0.08 5.01
N VAL A 46 0.19 1.40 5.24
CA VAL A 46 -0.79 2.31 4.65
C VAL A 46 -0.52 2.50 3.16
N PHE A 47 0.71 2.88 2.80
CA PHE A 47 1.06 3.16 1.42
C PHE A 47 1.18 1.88 0.58
N GLY A 48 1.58 0.74 1.16
CA GLY A 48 1.54 -0.54 0.46
C GLY A 48 0.13 -0.90 -0.05
N ARG A 49 -0.92 -0.64 0.74
CA ARG A 49 -2.31 -0.78 0.24
C ARG A 49 -2.67 0.31 -0.75
N ALA A 50 -2.18 1.54 -0.57
CA ALA A 50 -2.47 2.63 -1.48
C ALA A 50 -1.97 2.33 -2.90
N VAL A 51 -0.83 1.67 -3.09
CA VAL A 51 -0.33 1.24 -4.41
C VAL A 51 -1.41 0.47 -5.19
N THR A 52 -2.03 -0.52 -4.56
CA THR A 52 -3.07 -1.34 -5.22
C THR A 52 -4.37 -0.57 -5.44
N ASN A 53 -4.68 0.44 -4.62
CA ASN A 53 -5.81 1.34 -4.90
C ASN A 53 -5.53 2.22 -6.12
N VAL A 54 -4.33 2.79 -6.24
CA VAL A 54 -3.95 3.64 -7.36
C VAL A 54 -3.95 2.83 -8.66
N LEU A 55 -3.31 1.65 -8.67
CA LEU A 55 -3.32 0.76 -9.83
C LEU A 55 -4.74 0.40 -10.27
N GLN A 56 -5.65 0.20 -9.33
CA GLN A 56 -7.04 -0.14 -9.61
C GLN A 56 -7.85 0.97 -10.30
N ASN A 57 -7.33 2.20 -10.36
CA ASN A 57 -7.93 3.26 -11.18
C ASN A 57 -7.81 2.97 -12.68
N LEU A 58 -6.89 2.08 -13.10
CA LEU A 58 -6.78 1.65 -14.50
C LEU A 58 -8.07 0.98 -15.01
N ARG A 59 -8.93 0.44 -14.13
CA ARG A 59 -10.22 -0.16 -14.53
C ARG A 59 -11.13 0.76 -15.34
N SER A 60 -11.03 2.08 -15.15
CA SER A 60 -11.87 3.03 -15.89
C SER A 60 -11.30 3.40 -17.26
N ILE A 61 -10.10 2.94 -17.63
CA ILE A 61 -9.37 3.35 -18.84
C ILE A 61 -8.94 2.14 -19.66
N GLU A 62 -8.50 1.07 -19.00
CA GLU A 62 -7.99 -0.15 -19.62
C GLU A 62 -9.03 -1.28 -19.48
N SER A 63 -9.68 -1.64 -20.58
CA SER A 63 -10.76 -2.65 -20.60
C SER A 63 -10.33 -4.02 -20.07
N ASP A 64 -9.06 -4.37 -20.30
CA ASP A 64 -8.51 -5.69 -19.99
C ASP A 64 -7.86 -5.73 -18.59
N PHE A 65 -7.91 -4.63 -17.83
CA PHE A 65 -7.23 -4.52 -16.54
C PHE A 65 -7.69 -5.59 -15.56
N ASP A 66 -9.00 -5.81 -15.41
CA ASP A 66 -9.50 -6.78 -14.43
C ASP A 66 -9.03 -8.20 -14.77
N ALA A 67 -9.01 -8.57 -16.05
CA ALA A 67 -8.49 -9.87 -16.50
C ALA A 67 -6.99 -10.03 -16.19
N TRP A 68 -6.19 -8.99 -16.43
CA TRP A 68 -4.77 -8.98 -16.08
C TRP A 68 -4.51 -9.00 -14.56
N TYR A 69 -5.31 -8.27 -13.80
CA TYR A 69 -5.10 -8.06 -12.36
C TYR A 69 -5.58 -9.24 -11.50
N GLU A 70 -6.48 -10.07 -12.00
CA GLU A 70 -7.14 -11.12 -11.23
C GLU A 70 -6.15 -12.11 -10.60
N ARG A 71 -5.09 -12.50 -11.31
CA ARG A 71 -4.06 -13.40 -10.75
C ARG A 71 -3.41 -12.82 -9.49
N TYR A 72 -3.07 -11.54 -9.52
CA TYR A 72 -2.42 -10.85 -8.40
C TYR A 72 -3.39 -10.63 -7.24
N ARG A 73 -4.66 -10.37 -7.56
CA ARG A 73 -5.74 -10.26 -6.57
C ARG A 73 -5.89 -11.57 -5.81
N GLU A 74 -5.94 -12.70 -6.50
CA GLU A 74 -6.08 -14.01 -5.86
C GLU A 74 -4.83 -14.41 -5.08
N GLU A 75 -3.62 -14.15 -5.58
CA GLU A 75 -2.38 -14.33 -4.82
C GLU A 75 -2.42 -13.55 -3.48
N MET A 76 -2.77 -12.26 -3.51
CA MET A 76 -2.85 -11.43 -2.31
C MET A 76 -3.98 -11.88 -1.37
N LYS A 77 -5.15 -12.25 -1.89
CA LYS A 77 -6.29 -12.72 -1.09
C LYS A 77 -5.94 -14.00 -0.31
N ASN A 78 -5.20 -14.90 -0.96
CA ASN A 78 -4.81 -16.18 -0.38
C ASN A 78 -3.59 -16.08 0.55
N ALA A 79 -2.75 -15.05 0.41
CA ALA A 79 -1.61 -14.79 1.29
C ALA A 79 -2.01 -14.40 2.73
N PRO A 80 -1.64 -15.18 3.77
CA PRO A 80 -1.92 -14.84 5.17
C PRO A 80 -1.34 -13.47 5.59
N LEU A 81 -0.16 -13.12 5.10
CA LEU A 81 0.51 -11.86 5.38
C LEU A 81 -0.30 -10.64 4.88
N MET A 82 -0.89 -10.74 3.69
CA MET A 82 -1.73 -9.67 3.15
C MET A 82 -3.02 -9.49 3.94
N ARG A 83 -3.64 -10.59 4.40
CA ARG A 83 -4.80 -10.53 5.32
C ARG A 83 -4.43 -9.86 6.65
N TYR A 84 -3.25 -10.14 7.17
CA TYR A 84 -2.72 -9.48 8.36
C TYR A 84 -2.56 -7.97 8.14
N PHE A 85 -1.86 -7.55 7.08
CA PHE A 85 -1.67 -6.13 6.77
C PHE A 85 -2.99 -5.41 6.50
N TYR A 86 -3.97 -6.07 5.88
CA TYR A 86 -5.31 -5.49 5.71
C TYR A 86 -5.96 -5.13 7.05
N LYS A 87 -5.97 -6.07 8.02
CA LYS A 87 -6.53 -5.85 9.36
C LYS A 87 -5.76 -4.77 10.11
N LEU A 88 -4.43 -4.83 10.06
CA LEU A 88 -3.58 -3.86 10.76
C LEU A 88 -3.76 -2.45 10.20
N ARG A 89 -3.86 -2.28 8.88
CA ARG A 89 -4.20 -1.00 8.25
C ARG A 89 -5.53 -0.46 8.77
N SER A 90 -6.55 -1.31 8.86
CA SER A 90 -7.86 -0.89 9.36
C SER A 90 -7.80 -0.40 10.80
N LYS A 91 -7.04 -1.07 11.68
CA LYS A 91 -6.80 -0.59 13.05
C LYS A 91 -6.06 0.75 13.06
N ILE A 92 -4.97 0.88 12.30
CA ILE A 92 -4.22 2.15 12.21
C ILE A 92 -5.13 3.31 11.80
N LEU A 93 -5.92 3.13 10.73
CA LEU A 93 -6.75 4.21 10.16
C LEU A 93 -7.94 4.59 11.04
N LYS A 94 -8.48 3.65 11.83
CA LYS A 94 -9.70 3.88 12.63
C LYS A 94 -9.43 4.18 14.09
N GLU A 95 -8.40 3.57 14.65
CA GLU A 95 -8.12 3.58 16.08
C GLU A 95 -6.81 4.32 16.39
N GLY A 96 -5.96 4.58 15.39
CA GLY A 96 -4.61 5.13 15.60
C GLY A 96 -3.63 4.15 16.28
N LEU A 97 -4.11 2.95 16.61
CA LEU A 97 -3.37 1.94 17.35
C LEU A 97 -2.53 1.09 16.41
N LEU A 98 -1.25 1.03 16.74
CA LEU A 98 -0.44 -0.14 16.46
C LEU A 98 -0.32 -0.86 17.80
N GLU A 99 -1.03 -1.97 17.96
CA GLU A 99 -0.69 -2.96 18.99
C GLU A 99 0.64 -3.57 18.54
N THR A 100 1.73 -2.82 18.71
CA THR A 100 3.05 -3.41 18.71
C THR A 100 3.04 -4.33 19.91
N VAL A 101 3.01 -5.64 19.67
CA VAL A 101 3.52 -6.61 20.63
C VAL A 101 4.86 -6.05 21.04
N THR A 102 4.93 -5.61 22.31
CA THR A 102 6.16 -5.23 22.98
C THR A 102 7.02 -6.48 23.00
N ILE A 103 7.69 -6.80 21.89
CA ILE A 103 8.86 -7.65 21.95
C ILE A 103 9.91 -6.72 22.53
N LEU A 104 9.99 -6.80 23.86
CA LEU A 104 11.16 -6.45 24.64
C LEU A 104 12.38 -7.00 23.89
N ILE A 105 13.12 -6.11 23.24
CA ILE A 105 14.54 -6.28 22.92
C ILE A 105 15.25 -5.09 23.54
#